data_AF-A0A923CC48-F1
#
_entry.id   AF-A0A923CC48-F1
#
_cell.length_a   1.000
_cell.length_b   1.000
_cell.length_c   1.000
_cell.angle_alpha   90.00
_cell.angle_beta   90.00
_cell.angle_gamma   90.00
#
_symmetry.space_group_name_H-M   'P 1'
#
loop_
_entity.id
_entity.type
_entity.pdbx_description
1 polymer ?
#
loop_
_entity_poly.entity_id
_entity_poly.type
_entity_poly.pdbx_seq_one_letter_code
_entity_poly.pdbx_strand_id
1 'polypeptide(L)'
;MTGSVASLWRYPVSSMGGERLERAPVGPSGITGDRIWGLLDAATGRIASPGRENHFIQVPRGHARFAGEGVAISADGESWAGPDDSATIEALAAIFGFRPLLKRFDPVPGEGFRPRYEHAPLHIVTTAAMRSLERDHPESVIDERRFRPSLVVDWPDE
;
A
#
# COMPACT_ATOMS: atom_id res chain seq x y z
N MET A 1 24.81 -10.22 14.67
CA MET A 1 23.52 -9.84 15.30
C MET A 1 22.38 -10.45 14.51
N THR A 2 21.27 -10.77 15.17
CA THR A 2 20.04 -11.29 14.55
C THR A 2 18.87 -10.43 15.02
N GLY A 3 18.03 -9.98 14.09
CA GLY A 3 16.78 -9.26 14.38
C GLY A 3 15.58 -10.21 14.37
N SER A 4 14.43 -9.73 14.82
CA SER A 4 13.15 -10.46 14.75
C SER A 4 12.12 -9.67 13.93
N VAL A 5 11.12 -10.34 13.35
CA VAL A 5 10.05 -9.64 12.61
C VAL A 5 9.07 -9.03 13.60
N ALA A 6 9.00 -7.70 13.65
CA ALA A 6 8.06 -6.95 14.50
C ALA A 6 6.68 -6.82 13.85
N SER A 7 6.64 -6.57 12.54
CA SER A 7 5.39 -6.55 11.78
C SER A 7 5.61 -6.96 10.32
N LEU A 8 4.56 -7.54 9.74
CA LEU A 8 4.51 -8.00 8.36
C LEU A 8 3.29 -7.36 7.71
N TRP A 9 3.49 -6.79 6.52
CA TRP A 9 2.46 -6.04 5.82
C TRP A 9 2.40 -6.43 4.34
N ARG A 10 1.20 -6.36 3.77
CA ARG A 10 0.96 -6.45 2.34
C ARG A 10 0.14 -5.24 1.88
N TYR A 11 0.48 -4.69 0.73
CA TYR A 11 -0.24 -3.59 0.10
C TYR A 11 -0.69 -3.99 -1.31
N PRO A 12 -1.82 -4.68 -1.44
CA PRO A 12 -2.23 -5.27 -2.71
C PRO A 12 -2.60 -4.24 -3.77
N VAL A 13 -3.02 -3.03 -3.35
CA VAL A 13 -3.26 -1.88 -4.24
C VAL A 13 -2.17 -0.83 -4.02
N SER A 14 -1.54 -0.40 -5.10
CA SER A 14 -0.57 0.68 -5.11
C SER A 14 -1.18 1.98 -4.57
N SER A 15 -0.39 2.75 -3.85
CA SER A 15 -0.78 4.03 -3.21
C SER A 15 -1.78 3.95 -2.04
N MET A 16 -2.62 2.91 -1.93
CA MET A 16 -3.54 2.69 -0.78
C MET A 16 -2.87 2.08 0.45
N GLY A 17 -3.51 2.23 1.62
CA GLY A 17 -3.17 1.51 2.84
C GLY A 17 -3.39 0.00 2.68
N GLY A 18 -2.55 -0.79 3.36
CA GLY A 18 -2.50 -2.24 3.23
C GLY A 18 -3.11 -2.99 4.42
N GLU A 19 -2.78 -4.27 4.51
CA GLU A 19 -3.19 -5.19 5.56
C GLU A 19 -1.98 -5.67 6.37
N ARG A 20 -2.18 -5.82 7.69
CA ARG A 20 -1.21 -6.48 8.57
C ARG A 20 -1.42 -7.98 8.48
N LEU A 21 -0.33 -8.73 8.41
CA LEU A 21 -0.32 -10.18 8.29
C LEU A 21 0.41 -10.82 9.47
N GLU A 22 0.01 -12.03 9.83
CA GLU A 22 0.77 -12.89 10.75
C GLU A 22 1.80 -13.75 10.00
N ARG A 23 1.48 -14.11 8.75
CA ARG A 23 2.34 -14.91 7.87
C ARG A 23 2.04 -14.60 6.40
N ALA A 24 3.03 -14.76 5.54
CA ALA A 24 2.87 -14.60 4.10
C ALA A 24 3.79 -15.54 3.31
N PRO A 25 3.31 -16.15 2.21
CA PRO A 25 4.19 -16.78 1.23
C PRO A 25 5.05 -15.70 0.54
N VAL A 26 6.35 -15.99 0.41
CA VAL A 26 7.30 -15.14 -0.31
C VAL A 26 7.79 -15.90 -1.54
N GLY A 27 7.60 -15.30 -2.71
CA GLY A 27 8.13 -15.80 -3.98
C GLY A 27 9.19 -14.86 -4.56
N PRO A 28 9.66 -15.12 -5.78
CA PRO A 28 10.69 -14.30 -6.45
C PRO A 28 10.32 -12.81 -6.60
N SER A 29 9.02 -12.50 -6.72
CA SER A 29 8.49 -11.14 -6.84
C SER A 29 8.07 -10.53 -5.50
N GLY A 30 8.34 -11.19 -4.37
CA GLY A 30 7.99 -10.71 -3.04
C GLY A 30 6.83 -11.46 -2.41
N ILE A 31 6.09 -10.77 -1.53
CA ILE A 31 4.90 -11.31 -0.88
C ILE A 31 3.80 -11.56 -1.93
N THR A 32 3.25 -12.79 -1.96
CA THR A 32 2.13 -13.11 -2.87
C THR A 32 0.99 -12.12 -2.67
N GLY A 33 0.47 -11.55 -3.76
CA GLY A 33 -0.64 -10.58 -3.74
C GLY A 33 -0.23 -9.16 -3.37
N ASP A 34 1.07 -8.86 -3.22
CA ASP A 34 1.54 -7.51 -2.98
C ASP A 34 1.61 -6.69 -4.27
N ARG A 35 1.15 -5.43 -4.22
CA ARG A 35 1.23 -4.42 -5.31
C ARG A 35 0.74 -4.92 -6.68
N ILE A 36 -0.23 -5.84 -6.71
CA ILE A 36 -0.79 -6.43 -7.94
C ILE A 36 -1.85 -5.55 -8.63
N TRP A 37 -2.34 -4.52 -7.94
CA TRP A 37 -3.32 -3.56 -8.46
C TRP A 37 -2.80 -2.12 -8.36
N GLY A 38 -3.34 -1.27 -9.23
CA GLY A 38 -3.22 0.17 -9.16
C GLY A 38 -4.59 0.83 -9.19
N LEU A 39 -4.60 2.14 -9.00
CA LEU A 39 -5.80 2.94 -9.20
C LEU A 39 -5.48 4.22 -9.95
N LEU A 40 -6.48 4.70 -10.68
CA LEU A 40 -6.43 5.94 -11.43
C LEU A 40 -7.62 6.82 -11.08
N ASP A 41 -7.50 8.11 -11.33
CA ASP A 41 -8.65 9.02 -11.31
C ASP A 41 -9.48 8.82 -12.57
N ALA A 42 -10.75 8.43 -12.40
CA ALA A 42 -11.65 8.11 -13.50
C ALA A 42 -11.89 9.30 -14.45
N ALA A 43 -11.78 10.54 -13.97
CA ALA A 43 -11.99 11.73 -14.79
C ALA A 43 -10.79 12.04 -15.69
N THR A 44 -9.57 11.80 -15.19
CA THR A 44 -8.33 12.21 -15.88
C THR A 44 -7.56 11.05 -16.51
N GLY A 45 -7.87 9.80 -16.13
CA GLY A 45 -7.10 8.62 -16.54
C GLY A 45 -5.75 8.48 -15.83
N ARG A 46 -5.39 9.40 -14.92
CA ARG A 46 -4.04 9.50 -14.34
C ARG A 46 -3.87 8.51 -13.18
N ILE A 47 -2.77 7.75 -13.20
CA ILE A 47 -2.45 6.74 -12.17
C ILE A 47 -1.99 7.44 -10.88
N ALA A 48 -2.57 7.05 -9.74
CA ALA A 48 -2.39 7.75 -8.47
C ALA A 48 -0.97 7.73 -7.89
N SER A 49 -0.36 8.91 -7.74
CA SER A 49 1.05 9.16 -7.39
C SER A 49 1.20 10.07 -6.14
N PRO A 50 0.75 9.65 -4.94
CA PRO A 50 0.66 10.51 -3.74
C PRO A 50 1.99 11.17 -3.31
N GLY A 51 3.13 10.53 -3.58
CA GLY A 51 4.45 11.08 -3.26
C GLY A 51 4.96 12.14 -4.24
N ARG A 52 4.22 12.42 -5.32
CA ARG A 52 4.60 13.39 -6.37
C ARG A 52 3.52 14.45 -6.62
N GLU A 53 2.27 14.16 -6.28
CA GLU A 53 1.14 15.00 -6.67
C GLU A 53 0.11 15.13 -5.55
N ASN A 54 -0.18 16.38 -5.19
CA ASN A 54 -1.14 16.71 -4.12
C ASN A 54 -2.54 16.15 -4.40
N HIS A 55 -2.95 16.01 -5.67
CA HIS A 55 -4.22 15.40 -6.08
C HIS A 55 -4.43 14.01 -5.48
N PHE A 56 -3.36 13.25 -5.26
CA PHE A 56 -3.43 11.87 -4.79
C PHE A 56 -3.08 11.70 -3.32
N ILE A 57 -2.82 12.79 -2.56
CA ILE A 57 -2.28 12.71 -1.19
C ILE A 57 -3.20 11.97 -0.20
N GLN A 58 -4.50 11.93 -0.48
CA GLN A 58 -5.50 11.24 0.35
C GLN A 58 -5.61 9.74 0.05
N VAL A 59 -5.04 9.25 -1.06
CA VAL A 59 -5.13 7.84 -1.49
C VAL A 59 -4.67 6.83 -0.43
N PRO A 60 -3.59 7.08 0.35
CA PRO A 60 -3.17 6.19 1.43
C PRO A 60 -4.21 5.99 2.55
N ARG A 61 -5.26 6.80 2.62
CA ARG A 61 -6.34 6.67 3.62
C ARG A 61 -7.37 5.60 3.27
N GLY A 62 -7.41 5.15 2.01
CA GLY A 62 -8.21 3.99 1.65
C GLY A 62 -7.47 2.70 1.99
N HIS A 63 -8.22 1.64 2.30
CA HIS A 63 -7.70 0.36 2.73
C HIS A 63 -7.87 -0.70 1.66
N ALA A 64 -6.88 -1.58 1.52
CA ALA A 64 -6.92 -2.70 0.60
C ALA A 64 -6.31 -3.97 1.24
N ARG A 65 -6.95 -5.11 0.99
CA ARG A 65 -6.47 -6.44 1.41
C ARG A 65 -6.58 -7.45 0.28
N PHE A 66 -5.75 -8.48 0.29
CA PHE A 66 -5.72 -9.50 -0.73
C PHE A 66 -6.87 -10.50 -0.53
N ALA A 67 -7.60 -10.79 -1.61
CA ALA A 67 -8.78 -11.65 -1.60
C ALA A 67 -8.61 -12.84 -2.56
N GLY A 68 -7.55 -13.62 -2.37
CA GLY A 68 -7.27 -14.86 -3.13
C GLY A 68 -6.70 -14.62 -4.53
N GLU A 69 -7.47 -14.02 -5.42
CA GLU A 69 -7.01 -13.68 -6.79
C GLU A 69 -7.17 -12.19 -7.13
N GLY A 70 -7.91 -11.46 -6.29
CA GLY A 70 -8.16 -10.03 -6.43
C GLY A 70 -7.89 -9.27 -5.15
N VAL A 71 -8.62 -8.17 -4.98
CA VAL A 71 -8.52 -7.30 -3.81
C VAL A 71 -9.90 -7.05 -3.23
N ALA A 72 -9.96 -6.86 -1.92
CA ALA A 72 -11.08 -6.21 -1.28
C ALA A 72 -10.63 -4.81 -0.84
N ILE A 73 -11.51 -3.84 -0.98
CA ILE A 73 -11.27 -2.44 -0.62
C ILE A 73 -12.23 -1.98 0.46
N SER A 74 -11.82 -0.94 1.19
CA SER A 74 -12.59 -0.36 2.27
C SER A 74 -12.23 1.11 2.47
N ALA A 75 -13.24 1.93 2.81
CA ALA A 75 -13.06 3.34 3.14
C ALA A 75 -12.78 3.58 4.64
N ASP A 76 -13.18 2.65 5.50
CA ASP A 76 -13.11 2.74 6.96
C ASP A 76 -12.17 1.71 7.61
N GLY A 77 -11.75 0.69 6.85
CA GLY A 77 -10.97 -0.45 7.33
C GLY A 77 -11.82 -1.57 7.95
N GLU A 78 -13.14 -1.41 8.00
CA GLU A 78 -14.10 -2.31 8.67
C GLU A 78 -15.05 -2.97 7.67
N SER A 79 -15.60 -2.18 6.75
CA SER A 79 -16.56 -2.60 5.72
C SER A 79 -15.82 -2.90 4.42
N TRP A 80 -15.80 -4.16 3.99
CA TRP A 80 -15.01 -4.63 2.85
C TRP A 80 -15.89 -5.07 1.68
N ALA A 81 -15.54 -4.60 0.48
CA ALA A 81 -16.20 -5.00 -0.76
C ALA A 81 -15.21 -5.22 -1.90
N GLY A 82 -15.70 -5.72 -3.04
CA GLY A 82 -14.91 -5.86 -4.26
C GLY A 82 -14.48 -4.51 -4.84
N PRO A 83 -13.50 -4.49 -5.77
CA PRO A 83 -12.90 -3.26 -6.30
C PRO A 83 -13.86 -2.41 -7.15
N ASP A 84 -14.99 -2.97 -7.58
CA ASP A 84 -16.00 -2.32 -8.41
C ASP A 84 -17.31 -2.05 -7.65
N ASP A 85 -17.34 -2.31 -6.33
CA ASP A 85 -18.52 -2.06 -5.50
C ASP A 85 -18.84 -0.56 -5.46
N SER A 86 -20.04 -0.18 -5.91
CA SER A 86 -20.39 1.22 -6.11
C SER A 86 -20.45 2.02 -4.80
N ALA A 87 -20.97 1.43 -3.71
CA ALA A 87 -21.07 2.11 -2.43
C ALA A 87 -19.68 2.39 -1.83
N THR A 88 -18.78 1.42 -1.94
CA THR A 88 -17.39 1.55 -1.46
C THR A 88 -16.59 2.54 -2.31
N ILE A 89 -16.80 2.56 -3.63
CA ILE A 89 -16.18 3.54 -4.54
C ILE A 89 -16.67 4.96 -4.24
N GLU A 90 -17.96 5.16 -3.98
CA GLU A 90 -18.52 6.45 -3.55
C GLU A 90 -17.88 6.92 -2.23
N ALA A 91 -17.78 6.03 -1.24
CA ALA A 91 -17.16 6.34 0.05
C ALA A 91 -15.66 6.69 -0.10
N LEU A 92 -14.91 5.93 -0.90
CA LEU A 92 -13.51 6.25 -1.21
C LEU A 92 -13.38 7.56 -1.99
N ALA A 93 -14.31 7.85 -2.91
CA ALA A 93 -14.28 9.09 -3.68
C ALA A 93 -14.44 10.32 -2.77
N ALA A 94 -15.31 10.24 -1.76
CA ALA A 94 -15.46 11.28 -0.75
C ALA A 94 -14.16 11.53 0.04
N ILE A 95 -13.38 10.49 0.32
CA ILE A 95 -12.07 10.61 1.01
C ILE A 95 -11.00 11.14 0.06
N PHE A 96 -10.95 10.61 -1.16
CA PHE A 96 -9.88 10.90 -2.13
C PHE A 96 -10.03 12.26 -2.80
N GLY A 97 -11.25 12.79 -2.87
CA GLY A 97 -11.55 14.01 -3.63
C GLY A 97 -11.68 13.77 -5.14
N PHE A 98 -11.68 12.52 -5.59
CA PHE A 98 -11.90 12.11 -6.97
C PHE A 98 -12.44 10.68 -7.00
N ARG A 99 -13.13 10.29 -8.08
CA ARG A 99 -13.64 8.94 -8.22
C ARG A 99 -12.51 7.97 -8.63
N PRO A 100 -12.11 7.01 -7.77
CA PRO A 100 -11.09 6.04 -8.15
C PRO A 100 -11.64 5.01 -9.13
N LEU A 101 -10.78 4.54 -10.03
CA LEU A 101 -10.97 3.32 -10.80
C LEU A 101 -9.80 2.39 -10.51
N LEU A 102 -10.10 1.24 -9.89
CA LEU A 102 -9.11 0.22 -9.58
C LEU A 102 -8.91 -0.70 -10.78
N LYS A 103 -7.65 -1.04 -11.05
CA LYS A 103 -7.30 -1.96 -12.14
C LYS A 103 -6.17 -2.88 -11.69
N ARG A 104 -6.27 -4.15 -12.09
CA ARG A 104 -5.16 -5.10 -11.96
C ARG A 104 -4.05 -4.69 -12.91
N PHE A 105 -2.80 -4.82 -12.49
CA PHE A 105 -1.68 -4.63 -13.40
C PHE A 105 -1.52 -5.81 -14.36
N ASP A 106 -1.09 -5.51 -15.59
CA ASP A 106 -0.86 -6.54 -16.59
C ASP A 106 0.36 -7.40 -16.24
N PRO A 107 0.23 -8.74 -16.30
CA PRO A 107 1.29 -9.66 -15.88
C PRO A 107 2.46 -9.76 -16.88
N VAL A 108 2.27 -9.30 -18.12
CA VAL A 108 3.27 -9.42 -19.20
C VAL A 108 3.87 -8.05 -19.53
N PRO A 109 5.20 -7.93 -19.71
CA PRO A 109 5.86 -6.75 -20.28
C PRO A 109 5.38 -6.43 -21.72
N GLY A 110 5.28 -5.15 -22.13
CA GLY A 110 4.55 -4.71 -23.35
C GLY A 110 3.76 -3.39 -23.22
N GLU A 111 2.63 -3.21 -23.91
CA GLU A 111 1.72 -2.05 -23.72
C GLU A 111 0.56 -2.44 -22.78
N GLY A 112 0.29 -1.65 -21.72
CA GLY A 112 -0.71 -2.02 -20.71
C GLY A 112 -0.72 -1.16 -19.44
N PHE A 113 -1.66 -1.42 -18.52
CA PHE A 113 -1.74 -0.77 -17.21
C PHE A 113 -0.71 -1.40 -16.25
N ARG A 114 0.31 -0.63 -15.87
CA ARG A 114 1.47 -1.12 -15.11
C ARG A 114 1.83 -0.27 -13.89
N PRO A 115 2.60 -0.84 -12.95
CA PRO A 115 3.26 -0.05 -11.92
C PRO A 115 4.10 1.06 -12.56
N ARG A 116 4.16 2.23 -11.90
CA ARG A 116 4.95 3.37 -12.39
C ARG A 116 6.46 3.20 -12.23
N TYR A 117 6.88 2.21 -11.44
CA TYR A 117 8.28 1.92 -11.15
C TYR A 117 8.40 0.45 -10.73
N GLU A 118 9.59 -0.11 -10.91
CA GLU A 118 9.92 -1.44 -10.41
C GLU A 118 10.16 -1.38 -8.89
N HIS A 119 9.60 -2.34 -8.17
CA HIS A 119 9.78 -2.47 -6.74
C HIS A 119 10.79 -3.58 -6.45
N ALA A 120 11.63 -3.37 -5.43
CA ALA A 120 12.35 -4.49 -4.84
C ALA A 120 11.33 -5.52 -4.29
N PRO A 121 11.60 -6.83 -4.36
CA PRO A 121 10.67 -7.87 -3.90
C PRO A 121 10.21 -7.70 -2.45
N LEU A 122 11.07 -7.17 -1.58
CA LEU A 122 10.74 -6.86 -0.20
C LEU A 122 11.26 -5.47 0.16
N HIS A 123 10.45 -4.70 0.87
CA HIS A 123 10.88 -3.46 1.51
C HIS A 123 10.99 -3.69 3.02
N ILE A 124 12.18 -3.48 3.58
CA ILE A 124 12.45 -3.69 5.00
C ILE A 124 12.72 -2.34 5.66
N VAL A 125 12.14 -2.13 6.84
CA VAL A 125 12.44 -0.99 7.74
C VAL A 125 12.76 -1.58 9.12
N THR A 126 13.61 -0.91 9.91
CA THR A 126 13.97 -1.38 11.26
C THR A 126 13.35 -0.51 12.34
N THR A 127 13.08 -1.07 13.52
CA THR A 127 12.60 -0.30 14.68
C THR A 127 13.62 0.76 15.11
N ALA A 128 14.93 0.50 14.96
CA ALA A 128 15.99 1.48 15.20
C ALA A 128 15.91 2.70 14.26
N ALA A 129 15.65 2.49 12.96
CA ALA A 129 15.48 3.59 12.01
C ALA A 129 14.24 4.42 12.34
N MET A 130 13.14 3.77 12.75
CA MET A 130 11.91 4.44 13.17
C MET A 130 12.13 5.30 14.42
N ARG A 131 12.79 4.76 15.45
CA ARG A 131 13.17 5.53 16.65
C ARG A 131 14.09 6.69 16.33
N SER A 132 15.00 6.55 15.35
CA SER A 132 15.82 7.67 14.89
C SER A 132 14.98 8.79 14.29
N LEU A 133 14.02 8.46 13.42
CA LEU A 133 13.11 9.45 12.85
C LEU A 133 12.25 10.15 13.91
N GLU A 134 11.79 9.41 14.93
CA GLU A 134 11.05 9.97 16.06
C GLU A 134 11.90 10.96 16.88
N ARG A 135 13.19 10.66 17.09
CA ARG A 135 14.12 11.57 17.78
C ARG A 135 14.40 12.84 16.96
N ASP A 136 14.59 12.70 15.66
CA ASP A 136 14.92 13.82 14.77
C ASP A 136 13.69 14.70 14.44
N HIS A 137 12.49 14.12 14.51
CA HIS A 137 11.22 14.79 14.21
C HIS A 137 10.15 14.53 15.28
N PRO A 138 10.34 15.00 16.52
CA PRO A 138 9.46 14.66 17.65
C PRO A 138 8.02 15.19 17.52
N GLU A 139 7.81 16.23 16.71
CA GLU A 139 6.48 16.79 16.40
C GLU A 139 5.73 15.98 15.32
N SER A 140 6.41 15.04 14.64
CA SER A 140 5.82 14.25 13.56
C SER A 140 5.26 12.92 14.08
N VAL A 141 4.10 12.54 13.56
CA VAL A 141 3.57 11.18 13.77
C VAL A 141 4.32 10.23 12.85
N ILE A 142 5.28 9.50 13.41
CA ILE A 142 6.01 8.46 12.69
C ILE A 142 5.19 7.17 12.74
N ASP A 143 4.75 6.70 11.57
CA ASP A 143 3.93 5.50 11.43
C ASP A 143 4.53 4.63 10.33
N GLU A 144 4.95 3.42 10.68
CA GLU A 144 5.54 2.43 9.76
C GLU A 144 4.71 2.24 8.48
N ARG A 145 3.37 2.34 8.60
CA ARG A 145 2.45 2.17 7.47
C ARG A 145 2.64 3.24 6.39
N ARG A 146 3.18 4.41 6.74
CA ARG A 146 3.49 5.49 5.78
C ARG A 146 4.71 5.17 4.90
N PHE A 147 5.63 4.36 5.39
CA PHE A 147 6.78 3.87 4.64
C PHE A 147 6.43 2.65 3.77
N ARG A 148 5.30 2.00 4.07
CA ARG A 148 4.79 0.81 3.37
C ARG A 148 5.80 -0.34 3.26
N PRO A 149 6.47 -0.71 4.37
CA PRO A 149 7.41 -1.82 4.38
C PRO A 149 6.67 -3.14 4.16
N SER A 150 7.30 -4.12 3.53
CA SER A 150 6.87 -5.52 3.63
C SER A 150 7.10 -6.04 5.05
N LEU A 151 8.22 -5.66 5.68
CA LEU A 151 8.67 -6.13 6.98
C LEU A 151 9.18 -4.97 7.82
N VAL A 152 8.73 -4.89 9.07
CA VAL A 152 9.43 -4.14 10.12
C VAL A 152 10.23 -5.13 10.94
N VAL A 153 11.54 -4.91 11.04
CA VAL A 153 12.46 -5.77 11.79
C VAL A 153 12.80 -5.07 13.10
N ASP A 154 12.60 -5.77 14.21
CA ASP A 154 13.10 -5.31 15.49
C ASP A 154 14.63 -5.39 15.51
N TRP A 155 15.24 -4.24 15.78
CA TRP A 155 16.68 -4.05 15.74
C TRP A 155 17.10 -3.12 16.89
N PRO A 156 18.20 -3.42 17.61
CA PRO A 156 18.69 -2.55 18.67
C PRO A 156 19.14 -1.19 18.13
N ASP A 157 19.11 -0.17 19.00
CA ASP A 157 19.84 1.07 18.75
C ASP A 157 21.34 0.76 18.94
N GLU A 158 22.18 1.08 17.95
CA GLU A 158 23.64 1.03 18.11
C GLU A 158 24.14 2.15 19.04
#